data_AF-A0A7J5Z6W9-F1
#
_entry.id   AF-A0A7J5Z6W9-F1
#
_cell.length_a   1.000
_cell.length_b   1.000
_cell.length_c   1.000
_cell.angle_alpha   90.00
_cell.angle_beta   90.00
_cell.angle_gamma   90.00
#
_symmetry.space_group_name_H-M   'P 1'
#
loop_
_entity.id
_entity.type
_entity.pdbx_description
1 polymer ?
#
loop_
_entity_poly.entity_id
_entity_poly.type
_entity_poly.pdbx_seq_one_letter_code
_entity_poly.pdbx_strand_id
1 'polypeptide(L)'
;MRESLSRLGKLDPSQPVENAREAMQQADDWLGVPQVIAPEEIVDPNVDEHSVMTYLSQFPKSRLKPGAPLRAKTLHPKRARAYGLGEEPTNQQSVHYL
;
A
#
# COMPACT_ATOMS: atom_id res chain seq x y z
N MET A 1 22.48 10.05 22.80
CA MET A 1 21.88 8.69 22.78
C MET A 1 20.35 8.76 22.75
N ARG A 2 19.76 9.43 21.73
CA ARG A 2 18.30 9.52 21.49
C ARG A 2 17.94 9.55 20.01
N GLU A 3 18.83 9.08 19.13
CA GLU A 3 18.65 9.18 17.68
C GLU A 3 18.24 7.86 17.00
N SER A 4 18.02 6.79 17.78
CA SER A 4 17.95 5.43 17.23
C SER A 4 16.55 4.82 17.15
N LEU A 5 15.48 5.52 17.57
CA LEU A 5 14.14 4.93 17.65
C LEU A 5 13.07 5.57 16.74
N SER A 6 13.39 6.59 15.95
CA SER A 6 12.45 7.21 14.99
C SER A 6 12.32 6.45 13.66
N ARG A 7 13.12 5.40 13.42
CA ARG A 7 13.17 4.72 12.11
C ARG A 7 12.11 3.64 11.88
N LEU A 8 11.16 3.47 12.80
CA LEU A 8 10.07 2.48 12.69
C LEU A 8 8.76 3.03 12.08
N GLY A 9 8.70 4.29 11.64
CA GLY A 9 7.52 4.91 11.00
C GLY A 9 7.90 6.04 10.03
N LYS A 10 8.34 5.68 8.82
CA LYS A 10 9.29 6.45 7.99
C LYS A 10 8.82 7.74 7.27
N LEU A 11 7.63 8.29 7.53
CA LEU A 11 7.17 9.53 6.88
C LEU A 11 7.14 10.66 7.92
N ASP A 12 7.72 11.82 7.57
CA ASP A 12 7.73 13.00 8.43
C ASP A 12 6.47 13.85 8.14
N PRO A 13 5.49 13.96 9.07
CA PRO A 13 4.25 14.68 8.81
C PRO A 13 4.46 16.18 8.58
N SER A 14 5.62 16.73 8.97
CA SER A 14 5.97 18.13 8.68
C SER A 14 6.41 18.38 7.23
N GLN A 15 6.59 17.31 6.44
CA GLN A 15 7.03 17.36 5.04
C GLN A 15 5.99 16.73 4.09
N PRO A 16 4.75 17.22 4.05
CA PRO A 16 3.66 16.60 3.29
C PRO A 16 3.94 16.53 1.79
N VAL A 17 4.51 17.59 1.20
CA VAL A 17 4.85 17.64 -0.23
C VAL A 17 5.89 16.58 -0.58
N GLU A 18 6.98 16.45 0.20
CA GLU A 18 8.01 15.45 -0.08
C GLU A 18 7.49 14.01 0.10
N ASN A 19 6.66 13.79 1.13
CA ASN A 19 6.00 12.51 1.33
C ASN A 19 5.10 12.14 0.14
N ALA A 20 4.30 13.09 -0.34
CA ALA A 20 3.44 12.91 -1.50
C ALA A 20 4.28 12.64 -2.74
N ARG A 21 5.32 13.44 -2.98
CA ARG A 21 6.22 13.29 -4.12
C ARG A 21 6.88 11.91 -4.15
N GLU A 22 7.42 11.44 -3.02
CA GLU A 22 8.04 10.10 -2.94
C GLU A 22 7.03 8.99 -3.23
N ALA A 23 5.80 9.11 -2.72
CA ALA A 23 4.74 8.13 -2.92
C ALA A 23 4.23 8.11 -4.37
N MET A 24 3.99 9.30 -4.94
CA MET A 24 3.46 9.46 -6.30
C MET A 24 4.50 9.04 -7.35
N GLN A 25 5.78 9.35 -7.14
CA GLN A 25 6.84 8.88 -8.01
C GLN A 25 6.95 7.35 -8.01
N GLN A 26 6.86 6.71 -6.83
CA GLN A 26 6.85 5.24 -6.74
C GLN A 26 5.63 4.62 -7.43
N ALA A 27 4.46 5.27 -7.34
CA ALA A 27 3.25 4.82 -8.02
C ALA A 27 3.40 4.90 -9.54
N ASP A 28 4.01 5.96 -10.07
CA ASP A 28 4.31 6.08 -11.49
C ASP A 28 5.34 5.02 -11.93
N ASP A 29 6.50 5.02 -11.29
CA ASP A 29 7.64 4.16 -11.63
C ASP A 29 7.27 2.69 -11.59
N TRP A 30 6.52 2.24 -10.57
CA TRP A 30 6.34 0.82 -10.29
C TRP A 30 4.91 0.30 -10.38
N LEU A 31 3.90 1.18 -10.34
CA LEU A 31 2.49 0.79 -10.49
C LEU A 31 1.88 1.29 -11.80
N GLY A 32 2.60 2.14 -12.55
CA GLY A 32 2.14 2.73 -13.80
C GLY A 32 0.97 3.70 -13.61
N VAL A 33 0.90 4.36 -12.45
CA VAL A 33 -0.12 5.36 -12.13
C VAL A 33 0.38 6.75 -12.53
N PRO A 34 -0.14 7.38 -13.59
CA PRO A 34 0.33 8.69 -14.02
C PRO A 34 -0.10 9.78 -13.04
N GLN A 35 0.82 10.73 -12.80
CA GLN A 35 0.62 11.89 -11.93
C GLN A 35 -0.20 12.97 -12.66
N VAL A 36 -1.53 12.87 -12.60
CA VAL A 36 -2.46 13.84 -13.19
C VAL A 36 -2.76 15.05 -12.29
N ILE A 37 -2.23 15.03 -11.07
CA ILE A 37 -2.27 16.09 -10.06
C ILE A 37 -0.86 16.22 -9.47
N ALA A 38 -0.40 17.42 -9.15
CA ALA A 38 0.93 17.61 -8.57
C ALA A 38 0.97 17.21 -7.08
N PRO A 39 2.14 16.82 -6.55
CA PRO A 39 2.33 16.57 -5.12
C PRO A 39 1.99 17.77 -4.23
N GLU A 40 2.25 18.99 -4.71
CA GLU A 40 1.93 20.23 -4.00
C GLU A 40 0.41 20.48 -3.97
N GLU A 41 -0.30 20.11 -5.03
CA GLU A 41 -1.75 20.27 -5.15
C GLU A 41 -2.49 19.24 -4.28
N ILE A 42 -2.09 17.96 -4.31
CA ILE A 42 -2.81 16.90 -3.58
C ILE A 42 -2.72 17.06 -2.04
N VAL A 43 -1.73 17.78 -1.55
CA VAL A 43 -1.57 18.07 -0.11
C VAL A 43 -2.15 19.42 0.30
N ASP A 44 -2.63 20.22 -0.65
CA ASP A 44 -3.27 21.50 -0.37
C ASP A 44 -4.60 21.24 0.38
N PRO A 45 -4.86 21.87 1.53
CA PRO A 45 -6.12 21.72 2.25
C PRO A 45 -7.35 22.21 1.46
N ASN A 46 -7.16 23.00 0.40
CA ASN A 46 -8.21 23.52 -0.49
C ASN A 46 -8.22 22.82 -1.86
N VAL A 47 -7.55 21.68 -1.98
CA VAL A 47 -7.52 20.90 -3.23
C VAL A 47 -8.92 20.56 -3.72
N ASP A 48 -9.12 20.58 -5.03
CA ASP A 48 -10.35 20.10 -5.64
C ASP A 48 -10.52 18.58 -5.43
N GLU A 49 -11.58 18.20 -4.72
CA GLU A 49 -11.89 16.81 -4.38
C GLU A 49 -12.05 15.93 -5.64
N HIS A 50 -12.58 16.48 -6.73
CA HIS A 50 -12.74 15.73 -7.97
C HIS A 50 -11.40 15.35 -8.58
N SER A 51 -10.43 16.26 -8.55
CA SER A 51 -9.05 16.01 -9.00
C SER A 51 -8.36 14.92 -8.17
N VAL A 52 -8.52 14.95 -6.84
CA VAL A 52 -7.99 13.89 -5.94
C VAL A 52 -8.65 12.55 -6.24
N MET A 53 -9.98 12.54 -6.37
CA MET A 53 -10.73 11.33 -6.68
C MET A 53 -10.33 10.74 -8.02
N THR A 54 -10.15 11.55 -9.07
CA THR A 54 -9.65 11.10 -10.38
C THR A 54 -8.30 10.42 -10.24
N TYR A 55 -7.36 11.02 -9.50
CA TYR A 55 -6.05 10.43 -9.30
C TYR A 55 -6.11 9.09 -8.53
N LEU A 56 -6.84 9.04 -7.41
CA LEU A 56 -6.95 7.83 -6.57
C LEU A 56 -7.69 6.68 -7.25
N SER A 57 -8.62 6.99 -8.16
CA SER A 57 -9.41 6.00 -8.92
C SER A 57 -8.56 5.13 -9.86
N GLN A 58 -7.30 5.49 -10.10
CA GLN A 58 -6.38 4.73 -10.95
C GLN A 58 -5.80 3.50 -10.23
N PHE A 59 -5.69 3.53 -8.89
CA PHE A 59 -5.01 2.50 -8.10
C PHE A 59 -5.66 1.10 -8.16
N PRO A 60 -7.00 0.93 -8.18
CA PRO A 60 -7.61 -0.40 -8.28
C PRO A 60 -7.20 -1.19 -9.53
N LYS A 61 -6.90 -0.47 -10.63
CA LYS A 61 -6.46 -1.08 -11.90
C LYS A 61 -4.94 -1.18 -12.03
N SER A 62 -4.19 -0.54 -11.14
CA SER A 62 -2.74 -0.53 -11.17
C SER A 62 -2.14 -1.93 -10.99
N ARG A 63 -0.97 -2.15 -11.57
CA ARG A 63 -0.27 -3.44 -11.53
C ARG A 63 1.20 -3.19 -11.27
N LEU A 64 1.78 -4.04 -10.42
CA LEU A 64 3.20 -3.98 -10.13
C LEU A 64 3.99 -4.32 -11.39
N LYS A 65 4.84 -3.40 -11.83
CA LYS A 65 5.75 -3.64 -12.96
C LYS A 65 6.80 -4.71 -12.58
N PRO A 66 7.20 -5.58 -13.53
CA PRO A 66 8.28 -6.52 -13.30
C PRO A 66 9.57 -5.81 -12.86
N GLY A 67 10.30 -6.39 -11.90
CA GLY A 67 11.57 -5.83 -11.43
C GLY A 67 11.45 -4.69 -10.42
N ALA A 68 10.25 -4.36 -9.95
CA ALA A 68 10.07 -3.36 -8.91
C ALA A 68 10.87 -3.70 -7.64
N PRO A 69 11.66 -2.76 -7.08
CA PRO A 69 12.47 -2.96 -5.89
C PRO A 69 11.56 -3.00 -4.66
N LEU A 70 10.91 -4.15 -4.45
CA LEU A 70 10.07 -4.38 -3.27
C LEU A 70 10.98 -4.42 -2.04
N ARG A 71 10.94 -3.35 -1.24
CA ARG A 71 11.52 -3.41 0.11
C ARG A 71 10.76 -4.48 0.89
N ALA A 72 11.46 -5.54 1.28
CA ALA A 72 10.99 -6.46 2.30
C ALA A 72 10.73 -5.64 3.57
N LYS A 73 9.46 -5.30 3.81
CA LYS A 73 9.05 -4.68 5.07
C LYS A 73 9.42 -5.65 6.20
N THR A 74 9.71 -5.08 7.37
CA THR A 74 9.71 -5.76 8.66
C THR A 74 8.69 -6.90 8.65
N LEU A 75 9.07 -8.10 9.09
CA LEU A 75 8.18 -9.27 9.06
C LEU A 75 6.85 -8.90 9.74
N HIS A 76 5.75 -8.91 8.98
CA HIS A 76 4.40 -8.67 9.48
C HIS A 76 3.67 -10.02 9.49
N PRO A 77 3.58 -10.73 10.62
CA PRO A 77 3.00 -12.08 10.68
C PRO A 77 1.58 -12.14 10.11
N LYS A 78 0.78 -11.08 10.31
CA LYS A 78 -0.59 -10.98 9.79
C LYS A 78 -0.70 -10.91 8.25
N ARG A 79 0.41 -10.65 7.54
CA ARG A 79 0.44 -10.61 6.07
C ARG A 79 0.87 -11.95 5.46
N ALA A 80 1.41 -12.87 6.26
CA ALA A 80 1.70 -14.23 5.82
C ALA A 80 0.38 -14.97 5.61
N ARG A 81 0.23 -15.61 4.45
CA ARG A 81 -0.91 -16.48 4.14
C ARG A 81 -0.37 -17.79 3.59
N ALA A 82 -0.90 -18.90 4.09
CA ALA A 82 -0.69 -20.23 3.55
C ALA A 82 -1.97 -20.67 2.83
N TYR A 83 -1.82 -21.44 1.75
CA TYR A 83 -2.92 -22.01 0.99
C TYR A 83 -2.53 -23.43 0.61
N GLY A 84 -3.43 -24.41 0.80
CA GLY A 84 -3.18 -25.81 0.47
C GLY A 84 -4.20 -26.76 1.10
N LEU A 85 -4.13 -28.04 0.73
CA LEU A 85 -5.06 -29.11 1.16
C LEU A 85 -5.22 -29.27 2.69
N GLY A 86 -4.33 -28.69 3.50
CA GLY A 86 -4.39 -28.72 4.97
C GLY A 86 -4.93 -27.46 5.65
N GLU A 87 -5.29 -26.42 4.89
CA GLU A 87 -5.78 -25.12 5.42
C GLU A 87 -7.31 -24.99 5.40
N GLU A 88 -8.03 -25.99 4.90
CA GLU A 88 -9.51 -26.03 4.96
C GLU A 88 -9.97 -26.39 6.38
N PRO A 89 -10.94 -25.66 6.98
CA PRO A 89 -11.54 -26.09 8.23
C PRO A 89 -12.33 -27.38 7.97
N THR A 90 -11.86 -28.51 8.49
CA THR A 90 -12.62 -29.76 8.55
C THR A 90 -13.89 -29.52 9.37
N ASN A 91 -14.97 -29.11 8.71
CA ASN A 91 -16.30 -29.10 9.29
C ASN A 91 -16.74 -30.56 9.39
N GLN A 92 -16.53 -31.17 10.56
CA GLN A 92 -17.06 -32.49 10.89
C GLN A 92 -18.60 -32.42 10.93
N GLN A 93 -19.22 -32.71 9.79
CA GLN A 93 -20.59 -33.22 9.67
C GLN A 93 -20.43 -34.46 8.78
N SER A 94 -20.79 -35.68 9.15
CA SER A 94 -21.88 -36.15 10.00
C SER A 94 -21.63 -37.62 10.31
N VAL A 95 -21.73 -38.03 11.57
CA VAL A 95 -21.89 -39.46 11.91
C VAL A 95 -23.32 -39.88 11.53
N HIS A 96 -23.47 -40.54 10.39
CA HIS A 96 -24.68 -41.29 10.07
C HIS A 96 -24.40 -42.76 10.36
N TYR A 97 -24.89 -43.27 11.48
CA TYR A 97 -24.91 -44.70 11.75
C TYR A 97 -26.05 -45.33 10.94
N LEU A 98 -25.71 -46.24 10.03
CA LEU A 98 -26.49 -47.43 9.72
C LEU A 98 -25.50 -48.59 9.57
#